data_AF-A0A502BM94-F1
#
_entry.id   AF-A0A502BM94-F1
#
_cell.length_a   1.000
_cell.length_b   1.000
_cell.length_c   1.000
_cell.angle_alpha   90.00
_cell.angle_beta   90.00
_cell.angle_gamma   90.00
#
_symmetry.space_group_name_H-M   'P 1'
#
loop_
_entity.id
_entity.type
_entity.pdbx_description
1 polymer ?
#
loop_
_entity_poly.entity_id
_entity_poly.type
_entity_poly.pdbx_seq_one_letter_code
_entity_poly.pdbx_strand_id
1 'polypeptide(L)'
;MSNKLGAIHSHGEAETVAPHDHGQDSANEGEEEDGAELPFGRFGNTLLANLVAGAGFALLLGGVALLVGRRITPQNGLFWGVAGFFAAAFLPALGLSPELPAMPAADLAQRQLWWISTVVLSGAGIYLLVLRGEIVSKILGLVLIIAPHLYGAPHPEDIASPIPSLLASQYAVASLATNLFMWAVIGLALGWFIQAYAKSEVEG
;
A
#
# COMPACT_ATOMS: atom_id res chain seq x y z
N MET A 1 18.14 10.06 -85.92
CA MET A 1 16.79 9.50 -86.02
C MET A 1 16.16 9.61 -84.65
N SER A 2 15.19 10.50 -84.51
CA SER A 2 14.61 10.97 -83.26
C SER A 2 13.60 9.99 -82.66
N ASN A 3 13.68 9.84 -81.34
CA ASN A 3 12.62 9.80 -80.31
C ASN A 3 11.22 9.25 -80.67
N LYS A 4 10.74 8.26 -79.90
CA LYS A 4 9.42 8.31 -79.23
C LYS A 4 9.22 7.18 -78.22
N LEU A 5 8.86 7.59 -77.00
CA LEU A 5 8.24 6.83 -75.92
C LEU A 5 6.97 6.11 -76.38
N GLY A 6 6.70 4.95 -75.77
CA GLY A 6 5.39 4.30 -75.72
C GLY A 6 5.28 3.47 -74.44
N ALA A 7 4.46 3.94 -73.52
CA ALA A 7 4.23 3.39 -72.19
C ALA A 7 3.66 1.96 -72.21
N ILE A 8 4.15 1.11 -71.31
CA ILE A 8 3.54 -0.17 -70.95
C ILE A 8 2.87 -0.01 -69.57
N HIS A 9 1.56 -0.21 -69.54
CA HIS A 9 0.72 -0.20 -68.35
C HIS A 9 0.99 -1.48 -67.53
N SER A 10 1.39 -1.33 -66.27
CA SER A 10 1.45 -2.43 -65.29
C SER A 10 0.41 -2.16 -64.20
N HIS A 11 -0.56 -3.04 -64.07
CA HIS A 11 -1.50 -3.07 -62.95
C HIS A 11 -0.76 -3.58 -61.72
N GLY A 12 -0.36 -2.64 -60.85
CA GLY A 12 0.09 -2.93 -59.49
C GLY A 12 -1.10 -2.83 -58.54
N GLU A 13 -1.39 -3.95 -57.89
CA GLU A 13 -2.48 -4.21 -56.95
C GLU A 13 -2.72 -3.04 -55.99
N ALA A 14 -3.96 -2.52 -56.00
CA ALA A 14 -4.45 -1.61 -54.98
C ALA A 14 -4.73 -2.41 -53.70
N GLU A 15 -4.05 -2.03 -52.63
CA GLU A 15 -4.24 -2.49 -51.27
C GLU A 15 -5.70 -2.27 -50.84
N THR A 16 -6.47 -3.35 -50.80
CA THR A 16 -7.83 -3.36 -50.29
C THR A 16 -7.79 -3.45 -48.76
N VAL A 17 -8.13 -2.34 -48.11
CA VAL A 17 -8.36 -2.29 -46.66
C VAL A 17 -9.56 -3.20 -46.34
N ALA A 18 -9.27 -4.37 -45.74
CA ALA A 18 -10.28 -5.25 -45.18
C ALA A 18 -10.70 -4.75 -43.77
N PRO A 19 -12.01 -4.77 -43.44
CA PRO A 19 -12.52 -4.30 -42.16
C PRO A 19 -12.15 -5.27 -41.03
N HIS A 20 -11.77 -4.71 -39.88
CA HIS A 20 -11.46 -5.47 -38.67
C HIS A 20 -12.78 -5.98 -38.06
N ASP A 21 -13.01 -7.28 -38.18
CA ASP A 21 -14.10 -8.01 -37.55
C ASP A 21 -13.66 -8.48 -36.16
N HIS A 22 -14.42 -8.12 -35.13
CA HIS A 22 -14.22 -8.60 -33.75
C HIS A 22 -15.13 -9.80 -33.50
N GLY A 23 -14.76 -10.94 -34.06
CA GLY A 23 -15.36 -12.24 -33.80
C GLY A 23 -14.46 -13.10 -32.90
N GLN A 24 -15.02 -13.55 -31.79
CA GLN A 24 -14.45 -14.39 -30.73
C GLN A 24 -13.82 -15.68 -31.26
N ASP A 25 -12.65 -16.05 -30.76
CA ASP A 25 -12.45 -17.37 -30.15
C ASP A 25 -11.15 -17.44 -29.32
N SER A 26 -11.31 -18.07 -28.16
CA SER A 26 -10.38 -18.16 -27.04
C SER A 26 -9.69 -19.53 -26.98
N ALA A 27 -8.37 -19.54 -26.76
CA ALA A 27 -7.60 -20.64 -26.15
C ALA A 27 -6.21 -20.10 -25.77
N ASN A 28 -6.02 -19.56 -24.55
CA ASN A 28 -5.59 -20.28 -23.34
C ASN A 28 -4.15 -20.81 -23.41
N GLU A 29 -3.17 -19.96 -23.06
CA GLU A 29 -1.94 -20.38 -22.37
C GLU A 29 -1.48 -19.25 -21.44
N GLY A 30 -1.84 -19.42 -20.18
CA GLY A 30 -1.49 -18.58 -19.05
C GLY A 30 -2.35 -19.07 -17.91
N GLU A 31 -1.87 -20.07 -17.18
CA GLU A 31 -2.44 -20.49 -15.91
C GLU A 31 -2.40 -19.29 -14.95
N GLU A 32 -3.41 -18.43 -15.05
CA GLU A 32 -3.77 -17.52 -13.97
C GLU A 32 -4.26 -18.43 -12.85
N GLU A 33 -3.51 -18.49 -11.75
CA GLU A 33 -4.03 -18.95 -10.46
C GLU A 33 -5.32 -18.16 -10.21
N ASP A 34 -6.46 -18.81 -10.50
CA ASP A 34 -7.80 -18.29 -10.24
C ASP A 34 -8.01 -18.29 -8.72
N GLY A 35 -7.40 -17.29 -8.08
CA GLY A 35 -7.47 -17.08 -6.66
C GLY A 35 -8.88 -16.64 -6.30
N ALA A 36 -9.74 -17.60 -5.94
CA ALA A 36 -11.07 -17.43 -5.36
C ALA A 36 -11.71 -16.05 -5.65
N GLU A 37 -11.99 -15.76 -6.93
CA GLU A 37 -12.64 -14.49 -7.27
C GLU A 37 -14.04 -14.45 -6.64
N LEU A 38 -14.23 -13.54 -5.69
CA LEU A 38 -15.55 -13.27 -5.11
C LEU A 38 -16.49 -12.69 -6.18
N PRO A 39 -17.82 -12.82 -6.02
CA PRO A 39 -18.79 -12.53 -7.09
C PRO A 39 -18.96 -11.04 -7.42
N PHE A 40 -18.16 -10.14 -6.84
CA PHE A 40 -18.31 -8.69 -6.95
C PHE A 40 -17.43 -8.04 -8.03
N GLY A 41 -16.72 -8.86 -8.82
CA GLY A 41 -15.74 -8.42 -9.81
C GLY A 41 -14.50 -7.75 -9.19
N ARG A 42 -13.48 -7.45 -10.00
CA ARG A 42 -12.18 -6.93 -9.51
C ARG A 42 -12.30 -5.74 -8.57
N PHE A 43 -13.12 -4.74 -8.92
CA PHE A 43 -13.29 -3.55 -8.09
C PHE A 43 -13.96 -3.87 -6.75
N GLY A 44 -15.07 -4.61 -6.77
CA GLY A 44 -15.79 -5.01 -5.55
C GLY A 44 -14.93 -5.88 -4.64
N ASN A 45 -14.18 -6.83 -5.22
CA ASN A 45 -13.27 -7.71 -4.51
C ASN A 45 -12.12 -6.92 -3.86
N THR A 46 -11.54 -5.95 -4.59
CA THR A 46 -10.50 -5.06 -4.05
C THR A 46 -11.03 -4.19 -2.92
N LEU A 47 -12.23 -3.63 -3.07
CA LEU A 47 -12.85 -2.81 -2.05
C LEU A 47 -13.11 -3.63 -0.77
N LEU A 48 -13.65 -4.84 -0.92
CA LEU A 48 -13.91 -5.74 0.20
C LEU A 48 -12.61 -6.16 0.90
N ALA A 49 -11.57 -6.51 0.14
CA ALA A 49 -10.26 -6.85 0.70
C ALA A 49 -9.67 -5.68 1.53
N ASN A 50 -9.77 -4.45 1.02
CA ASN A 50 -9.35 -3.26 1.77
C ASN A 50 -10.21 -3.02 3.02
N LEU A 51 -11.52 -3.29 2.97
CA LEU A 51 -12.39 -3.16 4.13
C LEU A 51 -12.04 -4.17 5.22
N VAL A 52 -11.79 -5.43 4.84
CA VAL A 52 -11.36 -6.49 5.78
C VAL A 52 -10.00 -6.15 6.39
N ALA A 53 -9.03 -5.72 5.57
CA ALA A 53 -7.73 -5.28 6.07
C ALA A 53 -7.87 -4.08 7.03
N GLY A 54 -8.68 -3.08 6.66
CA GLY A 54 -8.97 -1.93 7.50
C GLY A 54 -9.63 -2.30 8.84
N ALA A 55 -10.56 -3.25 8.84
CA ALA A 55 -11.15 -3.80 10.06
C ALA A 55 -10.10 -4.52 10.93
N GLY A 56 -9.19 -5.28 10.31
CA GLY A 56 -8.06 -5.91 11.01
C GLY A 56 -7.16 -4.88 11.70
N PHE A 57 -6.79 -3.80 11.01
CA PHE A 57 -6.02 -2.71 11.60
C PHE A 57 -6.78 -1.96 12.70
N ALA A 58 -8.10 -1.79 12.56
CA ALA A 58 -8.94 -1.21 13.60
C ALA A 58 -8.93 -2.07 14.87
N LEU A 59 -9.05 -3.39 14.73
CA LEU A 59 -8.97 -4.34 15.85
C LEU A 59 -7.58 -4.32 16.51
N LEU A 60 -6.50 -4.24 15.72
CA LEU A 60 -5.15 -4.09 16.25
C LEU A 60 -5.00 -2.81 17.06
N LEU A 61 -5.48 -1.65 16.56
CA LEU A 61 -5.47 -0.39 17.32
C LEU A 61 -6.28 -0.50 18.61
N GLY A 62 -7.47 -1.09 18.55
CA GLY A 62 -8.30 -1.35 19.73
C GLY A 62 -7.58 -2.23 20.74
N GLY A 63 -6.94 -3.32 20.30
CA GLY A 63 -6.15 -4.21 21.14
C GLY A 63 -4.98 -3.51 21.81
N VAL A 64 -4.21 -2.70 21.07
CA VAL A 64 -3.12 -1.88 21.64
C VAL A 64 -3.67 -0.89 22.67
N ALA A 65 -4.78 -0.21 22.37
CA ALA A 65 -5.40 0.73 23.28
C ALA A 65 -5.84 0.05 24.59
N LEU A 66 -6.38 -1.17 24.51
CA LEU A 66 -6.73 -2.00 25.67
C LEU A 66 -5.48 -2.38 26.49
N LEU A 67 -4.42 -2.89 25.85
CA LEU A 67 -3.17 -3.25 26.52
C LEU A 67 -2.52 -2.07 27.24
N VAL A 68 -2.66 -0.88 26.67
CA VAL A 68 -2.13 0.38 27.22
C VAL A 68 -3.09 1.03 28.24
N GLY A 69 -4.30 0.49 28.40
CA GLY A 69 -5.31 1.03 29.31
C GLY A 69 -5.85 2.41 28.90
N ARG A 70 -5.85 2.72 27.60
CA ARG A 70 -6.33 3.99 27.05
C ARG A 70 -7.55 3.75 26.19
N ARG A 71 -8.56 4.60 26.34
CA ARG A 71 -9.77 4.53 25.51
C ARG A 71 -9.58 5.33 24.23
N ILE A 72 -9.94 4.73 23.10
CA ILE A 72 -10.13 5.44 21.84
C ILE A 72 -11.51 6.10 21.90
N THR A 73 -11.55 7.39 21.60
CA THR A 73 -12.76 8.22 21.56
C THR A 73 -12.82 8.95 20.23
N PRO A 74 -13.96 9.53 19.83
CA PRO A 74 -14.02 10.33 18.61
C PRO A 74 -13.05 11.52 18.61
N GLN A 75 -12.74 12.06 19.80
CA GLN A 75 -11.85 13.21 19.98
C GLN A 75 -10.38 12.84 19.78
N ASN A 76 -9.98 11.62 20.13
CA ASN A 76 -8.58 11.18 20.04
C ASN A 76 -8.33 10.12 18.94
N GLY A 77 -9.40 9.63 18.28
CA GLY A 77 -9.32 8.57 17.28
C GLY A 77 -8.41 8.92 16.12
N LEU A 78 -8.41 10.19 15.69
CA LEU A 78 -7.47 10.66 14.66
C LEU A 78 -6.01 10.50 15.09
N PHE A 79 -5.67 10.78 16.35
CA PHE A 79 -4.30 10.60 16.85
C PHE A 79 -3.90 9.11 16.89
N TRP A 80 -4.83 8.22 17.24
CA TRP A 80 -4.61 6.78 17.17
C TRP A 80 -4.36 6.30 15.74
N GLY A 81 -5.18 6.78 14.79
CA GLY A 81 -5.00 6.51 13.37
C GLY A 81 -3.64 6.98 12.87
N VAL A 82 -3.30 8.24 13.11
CA VAL A 82 -2.02 8.82 12.72
C VAL A 82 -0.83 8.10 13.37
N ALA A 83 -0.92 7.73 14.65
CA ALA A 83 0.13 6.94 15.31
C ALA A 83 0.31 5.57 14.64
N GLY A 84 -0.79 4.91 14.27
CA GLY A 84 -0.77 3.67 13.50
C GLY A 84 -0.13 3.83 12.12
N PHE A 85 -0.44 4.92 11.39
CA PHE A 85 0.23 5.26 10.14
C PHE A 85 1.74 5.43 10.31
N PHE A 86 2.18 6.17 11.34
CA PHE A 86 3.60 6.36 11.59
C PHE A 86 4.30 5.04 11.89
N ALA A 87 3.70 4.20 12.74
CA ALA A 87 4.28 2.92 13.14
C ALA A 87 4.33 1.90 11.99
N ALA A 88 3.23 1.74 11.25
CA ALA A 88 3.05 0.63 10.31
C ALA A 88 3.39 0.98 8.85
N ALA A 89 3.33 2.26 8.46
CA ALA A 89 3.50 2.68 7.08
C ALA A 89 4.68 3.65 6.89
N PHE A 90 4.65 4.81 7.57
CA PHE A 90 5.62 5.89 7.30
C PHE A 90 7.05 5.54 7.71
N LEU A 91 7.28 5.10 8.95
CA LEU A 91 8.63 4.80 9.44
C LEU A 91 9.29 3.62 8.71
N PRO A 92 8.56 2.52 8.38
CA PRO A 92 9.06 1.52 7.46
C PRO A 92 9.35 2.07 6.05
N ALA A 93 8.50 2.94 5.52
CA ALA A 93 8.67 3.49 4.18
C ALA A 93 9.94 4.36 4.00
N LEU A 94 10.50 4.87 5.10
CA LEU A 94 11.80 5.58 5.07
C LEU A 94 12.97 4.66 4.68
N GLY A 95 12.86 3.36 4.96
CA GLY A 95 13.87 2.37 4.56
C GLY A 95 13.43 1.51 3.37
N LEU A 96 12.17 1.09 3.34
CA LEU A 96 11.56 0.34 2.22
C LEU A 96 10.37 1.11 1.67
N SER A 97 10.64 2.05 0.78
CA SER A 97 9.57 2.83 0.13
C SER A 97 8.63 1.93 -0.70
N PRO A 98 7.33 2.28 -0.82
CA PRO A 98 6.39 1.55 -1.67
C PRO A 98 6.92 1.44 -3.09
N GLU A 99 6.94 0.22 -3.63
CA GLU A 99 7.54 -0.10 -4.92
C GLU A 99 6.47 -0.47 -5.95
N LEU A 100 6.74 -0.15 -7.21
CA LEU A 100 5.89 -0.56 -8.31
C LEU A 100 6.15 -2.03 -8.67
N PRO A 101 5.17 -2.70 -9.32
CA PRO A 101 5.42 -4.01 -9.92
C PRO A 101 6.63 -3.93 -10.85
N ALA A 102 7.46 -4.99 -10.89
CA ALA A 102 8.69 -5.10 -11.69
C ALA A 102 9.90 -4.25 -11.23
N MET A 103 9.86 -3.60 -10.07
CA MET A 103 11.08 -3.10 -9.43
C MET A 103 11.93 -4.25 -8.88
N PRO A 104 13.26 -4.16 -8.90
CA PRO A 104 14.12 -5.12 -8.22
C PRO A 104 13.86 -5.04 -6.71
N ALA A 105 13.69 -6.21 -6.09
CA ALA A 105 13.41 -6.33 -4.67
C ALA A 105 14.44 -7.24 -4.00
N ALA A 106 14.79 -6.92 -2.76
CA ALA A 106 15.57 -7.81 -1.91
C ALA A 106 14.76 -9.08 -1.55
N ASP A 107 15.44 -10.04 -0.91
CA ASP A 107 14.78 -11.23 -0.37
C ASP A 107 13.54 -10.87 0.47
N LEU A 108 12.43 -11.54 0.18
CA LEU A 108 11.14 -11.22 0.77
C LEU A 108 11.14 -11.46 2.29
N ALA A 109 11.74 -12.55 2.76
CA ALA A 109 11.76 -12.88 4.18
C ALA A 109 12.58 -11.84 4.96
N GLN A 110 13.70 -11.37 4.41
CA GLN A 110 14.49 -10.30 5.00
C GLN A 110 13.69 -9.00 5.10
N ARG A 111 12.96 -8.61 4.04
CA ARG A 111 12.12 -7.40 4.05
C ARG A 111 10.97 -7.50 5.05
N GLN A 112 10.32 -8.66 5.13
CA GLN A 112 9.25 -8.90 6.09
C GLN A 112 9.75 -8.82 7.53
N LEU A 113 10.88 -9.47 7.83
CA LEU A 113 11.48 -9.42 9.16
C LEU A 113 11.88 -7.98 9.53
N TRP A 114 12.52 -7.26 8.59
CA TRP A 114 12.84 -5.86 8.79
C TRP A 114 11.60 -5.03 9.06
N TRP A 115 10.59 -5.16 8.21
CA TRP A 115 9.34 -4.41 8.33
C TRP A 115 8.69 -4.65 9.69
N ILE A 116 8.50 -5.92 10.09
CA ILE A 116 7.91 -6.27 11.40
C ILE A 116 8.74 -5.65 12.55
N SER A 117 10.07 -5.74 12.49
CA SER A 117 10.94 -5.16 13.51
C SER A 117 10.78 -3.64 13.60
N THR A 118 10.72 -2.95 12.46
CA THR A 118 10.52 -1.50 12.39
C THR A 118 9.16 -1.11 12.94
N VAL A 119 8.09 -1.85 12.61
CA VAL A 119 6.74 -1.60 13.12
C VAL A 119 6.67 -1.75 14.64
N VAL A 120 7.22 -2.84 15.18
CA VAL A 120 7.21 -3.10 16.63
C VAL A 120 8.02 -2.06 17.39
N LEU A 121 9.25 -1.77 16.93
CA LEU A 121 10.11 -0.77 17.56
C LEU A 121 9.53 0.64 17.47
N SER A 122 8.94 0.99 16.32
CA SER A 122 8.28 2.28 16.11
C SER A 122 7.04 2.42 17.00
N GLY A 123 6.20 1.38 17.09
CA GLY A 123 5.04 1.38 17.97
C GLY A 123 5.42 1.55 19.43
N ALA A 124 6.43 0.80 19.90
CA ALA A 124 6.97 0.95 21.25
C ALA A 124 7.60 2.33 21.49
N GLY A 125 8.32 2.86 20.50
CA GLY A 125 8.93 4.18 20.58
C GLY A 125 7.91 5.32 20.65
N ILE A 126 6.87 5.27 19.81
CA ILE A 126 5.74 6.21 19.84
C ILE A 126 5.01 6.12 21.20
N TYR A 127 4.78 4.91 21.71
CA TYR A 127 4.21 4.71 23.04
C TYR A 127 5.04 5.43 24.12
N LEU A 128 6.35 5.24 24.13
CA LEU A 128 7.23 5.87 25.11
C LEU A 128 7.28 7.40 24.97
N LEU A 129 7.28 7.92 23.73
CA LEU A 129 7.33 9.35 23.47
C LEU A 129 6.04 10.07 23.88
N VAL A 130 4.88 9.46 23.63
CA VAL A 130 3.57 10.10 23.79
C VAL A 130 2.99 9.88 25.17
N LEU A 131 3.13 8.67 25.73
CA LEU A 131 2.40 8.28 26.95
C LEU A 131 3.25 8.30 28.22
N ARG A 132 4.58 8.39 28.11
CA ARG A 132 5.47 8.48 29.28
C ARG A 132 5.96 9.91 29.47
N GLY A 133 5.92 10.39 30.71
CA GLY A 133 6.38 11.74 31.05
C GLY A 133 7.91 11.84 31.22
N GLU A 134 8.55 10.75 31.63
CA GLU A 134 9.98 10.71 31.98
C GLU A 134 10.88 10.99 30.77
N ILE A 135 11.89 11.85 30.95
CA ILE A 135 12.83 12.18 29.87
C ILE A 135 13.61 10.95 29.39
N VAL A 136 13.92 10.03 30.30
CA VAL A 136 14.58 8.75 29.97
C VAL A 136 13.70 7.90 29.06
N SER A 137 12.38 7.86 29.29
CA SER A 137 11.45 7.15 28.40
C SER A 137 11.41 7.79 27.01
N LYS A 138 11.46 9.13 26.94
CA LYS A 138 11.48 9.84 25.65
C LYS A 138 12.75 9.56 24.85
N ILE A 139 13.91 9.58 25.50
CA ILE A 139 15.19 9.24 24.88
C ILE A 139 15.13 7.79 24.38
N LEU A 140 14.70 6.85 25.21
CA LEU A 140 14.57 5.45 24.81
C LEU A 140 13.60 5.28 23.63
N GLY A 141 12.46 5.99 23.64
CA GLY A 141 11.50 5.94 22.55
C GLY A 141 12.07 6.43 21.22
N LEU A 142 12.86 7.50 21.24
CA LEU A 142 13.58 7.99 20.07
C LEU A 142 14.63 6.98 19.59
N VAL A 143 15.38 6.37 20.51
CA VAL A 143 16.36 5.32 20.19
C VAL A 143 15.68 4.13 19.52
N LEU A 144 14.53 3.68 20.01
CA LEU A 144 13.78 2.58 19.39
C LEU A 144 13.32 2.91 17.97
N ILE A 145 12.85 4.14 17.73
CA ILE A 145 12.44 4.57 16.38
C ILE A 145 13.62 4.60 15.42
N ILE A 146 14.79 5.05 15.88
CA ILE A 146 15.98 5.20 15.04
C ILE A 146 16.71 3.87 14.82
N ALA A 147 16.66 2.95 15.79
CA ALA A 147 17.39 1.69 15.76
C ALA A 147 17.26 0.88 14.45
N PRO A 148 16.06 0.63 13.88
CA PRO A 148 15.93 -0.15 12.65
C PRO A 148 16.55 0.56 11.43
N HIS A 149 16.65 1.90 11.45
CA HIS A 149 17.24 2.68 10.37
C HIS A 149 18.78 2.73 10.44
N LEU A 150 19.37 2.46 11.61
CA LEU A 150 20.83 2.39 11.75
C LEU A 150 21.43 1.16 11.09
N TYR A 151 20.71 0.02 11.16
CA TYR A 151 21.17 -1.19 10.47
C TYR A 151 20.83 -1.15 8.97
N GLY A 152 19.77 -0.41 8.60
CA GLY A 152 19.37 -0.18 7.21
C GLY A 152 18.45 -1.27 6.65
N ALA A 153 17.54 -0.87 5.77
CA ALA A 153 16.65 -1.83 5.13
C ALA A 153 17.40 -2.77 4.15
N PRO A 154 16.95 -4.02 3.98
CA PRO A 154 17.50 -4.92 2.96
C PRO A 154 17.14 -4.41 1.55
N HIS A 155 18.17 -4.27 0.71
CA HIS A 155 18.05 -3.81 -0.68
C HIS A 155 18.55 -4.89 -1.65
N PRO A 156 18.05 -4.93 -2.90
CA PRO A 156 18.56 -5.84 -3.92
C PRO A 156 20.04 -5.55 -4.23
N GLU A 157 20.78 -6.58 -4.64
CA GLU A 157 22.19 -6.43 -5.06
C GLU A 157 22.32 -5.56 -6.31
N ASP A 158 21.37 -5.71 -7.25
CA ASP A 158 21.23 -4.85 -8.42
C ASP A 158 20.04 -3.90 -8.24
N ILE A 159 20.32 -2.61 -8.30
CA ILE A 159 19.34 -1.53 -8.18
C ILE A 159 18.86 -1.01 -9.54
N ALA A 160 19.35 -1.58 -10.65
CA ALA A 160 18.92 -1.23 -11.98
C ALA A 160 17.42 -1.54 -12.14
N SER A 161 16.63 -0.50 -12.40
CA SER A 161 15.19 -0.61 -12.58
C SER A 161 14.78 -0.16 -13.98
N PRO A 162 13.89 -0.89 -14.65
CA PRO A 162 13.29 -0.43 -15.91
C PRO A 162 12.30 0.72 -15.68
N ILE A 163 11.95 1.02 -14.43
CA ILE A 163 10.95 2.03 -14.09
C ILE A 163 11.59 3.40 -13.89
N PRO A 164 11.11 4.46 -14.56
CA PRO A 164 11.57 5.81 -14.33
C PRO A 164 11.42 6.23 -12.86
N SER A 165 12.46 6.83 -12.30
CA SER A 165 12.49 7.28 -10.89
C SER A 165 11.40 8.30 -10.54
N LEU A 166 10.94 9.08 -11.52
CA LEU A 166 9.79 9.98 -11.34
C LEU A 166 8.51 9.20 -11.04
N LEU A 167 8.25 8.10 -11.76
CA LEU A 167 7.04 7.30 -11.56
C LEU A 167 7.11 6.54 -10.22
N ALA A 168 8.30 6.05 -9.86
CA ALA A 168 8.57 5.45 -8.56
C ALA A 168 8.25 6.40 -7.40
N SER A 169 8.75 7.64 -7.47
CA SER A 169 8.54 8.63 -6.41
C SER A 169 7.08 9.11 -6.35
N GLN A 170 6.40 9.29 -7.47
CA GLN A 170 4.97 9.59 -7.50
C GLN A 170 4.13 8.47 -6.87
N TYR A 171 4.45 7.21 -7.17
CA TYR A 171 3.79 6.06 -6.57
C TYR A 171 4.02 5.99 -5.06
N ALA A 172 5.26 6.19 -4.60
CA ALA A 172 5.59 6.19 -3.17
C ALA A 172 4.82 7.27 -2.41
N VAL A 173 4.76 8.49 -2.95
CA VAL A 173 4.01 9.61 -2.35
C VAL A 173 2.51 9.33 -2.34
N ALA A 174 1.94 8.87 -3.45
CA ALA A 174 0.52 8.53 -3.55
C ALA A 174 0.14 7.40 -2.59
N SER A 175 0.98 6.37 -2.47
CA SER A 175 0.76 5.23 -1.58
C SER A 175 0.80 5.63 -0.10
N LEU A 176 1.73 6.51 0.28
CA LEU A 176 1.80 7.05 1.64
C LEU A 176 0.62 7.97 1.95
N ALA A 177 0.19 8.81 1.02
CA ALA A 177 -0.98 9.67 1.18
C ALA A 177 -2.27 8.86 1.35
N THR A 178 -2.47 7.82 0.52
CA THR A 178 -3.62 6.91 0.65
C THR A 178 -3.57 6.15 1.97
N ASN A 179 -2.40 5.68 2.40
CA ASN A 179 -2.24 5.04 3.71
C ASN A 179 -2.61 5.99 4.85
N LEU A 180 -2.10 7.22 4.84
CA LEU A 180 -2.44 8.22 5.87
C LEU A 180 -3.94 8.46 5.94
N PHE A 181 -4.60 8.61 4.78
CA PHE A 181 -6.05 8.75 4.70
C PHE A 181 -6.77 7.54 5.29
N MET A 182 -6.40 6.32 4.89
CA MET A 182 -6.97 5.08 5.41
C MET A 182 -6.83 5.01 6.94
N TRP A 183 -5.65 5.24 7.48
CA TRP A 183 -5.38 5.22 8.92
C TRP A 183 -6.16 6.28 9.69
N ALA A 184 -6.32 7.48 9.13
CA ALA A 184 -7.15 8.53 9.70
C ALA A 184 -8.63 8.09 9.76
N VAL A 185 -9.15 7.51 8.67
CA VAL A 185 -10.51 6.96 8.61
C VAL A 185 -10.70 5.84 9.62
N ILE A 186 -9.77 4.90 9.72
CA ILE A 186 -9.79 3.81 10.71
C ILE A 186 -9.87 4.37 12.13
N GLY A 187 -9.00 5.31 12.48
CA GLY A 187 -8.94 5.89 13.82
C GLY A 187 -10.23 6.63 14.19
N LEU A 188 -10.77 7.43 13.27
CA LEU A 188 -12.05 8.14 13.46
C LEU A 188 -13.24 7.19 13.57
N ALA A 189 -13.35 6.23 12.65
CA ALA A 189 -14.42 5.25 12.62
C ALA A 189 -14.42 4.37 13.88
N LEU A 190 -13.23 3.92 14.33
CA LEU A 190 -13.09 3.13 15.54
C LEU A 190 -13.50 3.93 16.79
N GLY A 191 -13.05 5.18 16.91
CA GLY A 191 -13.45 6.06 18.01
C GLY A 191 -14.96 6.33 18.04
N TRP A 192 -15.57 6.52 16.88
CA TRP A 192 -17.02 6.65 16.74
C TRP A 192 -17.77 5.37 17.12
N PHE A 193 -17.33 4.22 16.62
CA PHE A 193 -17.97 2.92 16.86
C PHE A 193 -17.96 2.54 18.34
N ILE A 194 -16.81 2.70 19.02
CA ILE A 194 -16.69 2.45 20.46
C ILE A 194 -17.64 3.34 21.27
N GLN A 195 -17.77 4.62 20.90
CA GLN A 195 -18.70 5.52 21.58
C GLN A 195 -20.16 5.15 21.32
N ALA A 196 -20.51 4.83 20.07
CA ALA A 196 -21.88 4.47 19.69
C ALA A 196 -22.35 3.22 20.45
N TYR A 197 -21.51 2.19 20.51
CA TYR A 197 -21.81 0.95 21.24
C TYR A 197 -21.95 1.18 22.76
N ALA A 198 -21.07 1.97 23.35
CA ALA A 198 -21.15 2.31 24.77
C ALA A 198 -22.42 3.09 25.14
N LYS A 199 -22.99 3.88 24.22
CA LYS A 199 -24.28 4.56 24.46
C LYS A 199 -25.45 3.59 24.43
N SER A 200 -25.46 2.64 23.49
CA SER A 200 -26.56 1.66 23.38
C SER A 200 -26.67 0.74 24.60
N GLU A 201 -25.56 0.43 25.29
CA GLU A 201 -25.58 -0.37 26.53
C GLU A 201 -26.17 0.39 27.73
N VAL A 202 -26.19 1.73 27.68
CA VAL A 202 -26.74 2.57 28.77
C VAL A 202 -28.23 2.81 28.57
N GLU A 203 -28.71 2.77 27.32
CA GLU A 203 -30.09 3.07 26.93
C GLU A 203 -31.00 1.83 26.83
N GLY A 204 -30.44 0.61 26.90
CA GLY A 204 -31.17 -0.67 26.84
C GLY A 204 -31.25 -1.36 28.19
#